data_AF-A0A955QJT0-F1
#
_entry.id   AF-A0A955QJT0-F1
#
_cell.length_a   1.000
_cell.length_b   1.000
_cell.length_c   1.000
_cell.angle_alpha   90.00
_cell.angle_beta   90.00
_cell.angle_gamma   90.00
#
_symmetry.space_group_name_H-M   'P 1'
#
loop_
_entity.id
_entity.type
_entity.pdbx_description
1 polymer ?
#
loop_
_entity_poly.entity_id
_entity_poly.type
_entity_poly.pdbx_seq_one_letter_code
_entity_poly.pdbx_strand_id
1 'polypeptide(L)'
;GTLQDALRDAHVVIGLSTANVLTSEDLALMAHDPIVFALSNPDPEIAPEIAIPYCRVYASGRSDYPNQCNNLLAFPGIFRGALDVQAKAINETMLLAAAEALAKLVP
;
A
#
# COMPACT_ATOMS: atom_id res chain seq x y z
N GLY A 1 -7.28 -19.83 12.24
CA GLY A 1 -7.30 -18.94 11.06
C GLY A 1 -7.88 -17.61 11.47
N THR A 2 -7.16 -16.87 12.31
CA THR A 2 -7.44 -15.48 12.69
C THR A 2 -6.53 -14.54 11.89
N LEU A 3 -6.79 -13.24 11.94
CA LEU A 3 -5.87 -12.23 11.39
C LEU A 3 -4.50 -12.33 12.08
N GLN A 4 -4.49 -12.50 13.39
CA GLN A 4 -3.29 -12.64 14.22
C GLN A 4 -2.46 -13.87 13.82
N ASP A 5 -3.10 -14.97 13.45
CA ASP A 5 -2.41 -16.16 12.95
C ASP A 5 -1.63 -15.85 11.65
N ALA A 6 -2.18 -14.99 10.79
CA ALA A 6 -1.57 -14.61 9.51
C ALA A 6 -0.51 -13.50 9.65
N LEU A 7 -0.63 -12.64 10.67
CA LEU A 7 0.33 -11.56 10.93
C LEU A 7 1.61 -12.05 11.61
N ARG A 8 1.56 -13.19 12.30
CA ARG A 8 2.74 -13.75 12.97
C ARG A 8 3.88 -13.96 11.97
N ASP A 9 5.03 -13.34 12.26
CA ASP A 9 6.24 -13.38 11.42
C ASP A 9 6.04 -12.84 9.98
N ALA A 10 4.95 -12.12 9.72
CA ALA A 10 4.71 -11.47 8.44
C ALA A 10 5.63 -10.26 8.27
N HIS A 11 6.25 -10.10 7.10
CA HIS A 11 7.10 -8.95 6.80
C HIS A 11 6.31 -7.75 6.25
N VAL A 12 5.14 -8.02 5.67
CA VAL A 12 4.31 -7.01 5.02
C VAL A 12 2.84 -7.27 5.37
N VAL A 13 2.11 -6.22 5.71
CA VAL A 13 0.65 -6.21 5.76
C VAL A 13 0.12 -5.14 4.81
N ILE A 14 -0.88 -5.50 4.01
CA ILE A 14 -1.58 -4.60 3.10
C ILE A 14 -3.07 -4.63 3.45
N GLY A 15 -3.53 -3.57 4.10
CA GLY A 15 -4.92 -3.31 4.40
C GLY A 15 -5.59 -2.52 3.28
N LEU A 16 -6.77 -2.98 2.85
CA LEU A 16 -7.69 -2.30 1.93
C LEU A 16 -9.16 -2.40 2.41
N SER A 17 -9.39 -2.59 3.71
CA SER A 17 -10.68 -3.04 4.24
C SER A 17 -11.40 -1.96 5.06
N THR A 18 -11.47 -2.14 6.38
CA THR A 18 -12.20 -1.27 7.30
C THR A 18 -11.22 -0.54 8.23
N ALA A 19 -11.59 0.66 8.66
CA ALA A 19 -10.81 1.45 9.61
C ALA A 19 -10.59 0.73 10.95
N ASN A 20 -9.45 0.98 11.59
CA ASN A 20 -9.13 0.55 12.97
C ASN A 20 -9.22 -0.97 13.23
N VAL A 21 -8.93 -1.79 12.22
CA VAL A 21 -8.92 -3.27 12.35
C VAL A 21 -7.58 -3.84 12.79
N LEU A 22 -6.51 -3.05 12.76
CA LEU A 22 -5.17 -3.42 13.23
C LEU A 22 -4.83 -2.63 14.50
N THR A 23 -4.16 -3.29 15.45
CA THR A 23 -3.65 -2.66 16.68
C THR A 23 -2.12 -2.68 16.77
N SER A 24 -1.55 -1.97 17.74
CA SER A 24 -0.11 -2.05 18.04
C SER A 24 0.34 -3.47 18.40
N GLU A 25 -0.51 -4.23 19.09
CA GLU A 25 -0.24 -5.61 19.47
C GLU A 25 -0.20 -6.52 18.24
N ASP A 26 -1.07 -6.28 17.26
CA ASP A 26 -1.05 -7.00 15.98
C ASP A 26 0.26 -6.75 15.22
N LEU A 27 0.75 -5.50 15.20
CA LEU A 27 2.03 -5.17 14.57
C LEU A 27 3.22 -5.77 15.33
N ALA A 28 3.13 -5.88 16.65
CA ALA A 28 4.18 -6.51 17.47
C ALA A 28 4.31 -8.03 17.23
N LEU A 29 3.32 -8.69 16.60
CA LEU A 29 3.41 -10.08 16.18
C LEU A 29 4.17 -10.27 14.85
N MET A 30 4.34 -9.21 14.07
CA MET A 30 4.98 -9.25 12.76
C MET A 30 6.50 -9.49 12.87
N ALA A 31 7.14 -9.78 11.75
CA ALA A 31 8.59 -9.89 11.67
C ALA A 31 9.27 -8.57 12.04
N HIS A 32 10.58 -8.62 12.35
CA HIS A 32 11.39 -7.43 12.59
C HIS A 32 11.35 -6.48 11.38
N ASP A 33 11.27 -5.17 11.65
CA ASP A 33 11.17 -4.11 10.62
C ASP A 33 10.04 -4.33 9.59
N PRO A 34 8.77 -4.48 10.01
CA PRO A 34 7.69 -4.79 9.09
C PRO A 34 7.30 -3.58 8.23
N ILE A 35 6.69 -3.86 7.07
CA ILE A 35 6.09 -2.86 6.17
C ILE A 35 4.57 -2.87 6.34
N VAL A 36 3.99 -1.71 6.65
CA VAL A 36 2.55 -1.54 6.90
C VAL A 36 1.95 -0.62 5.85
N PHE A 37 1.07 -1.17 5.02
CA PHE A 37 0.25 -0.39 4.07
C PHE A 37 -1.18 -0.36 4.61
N ALA A 38 -1.59 0.75 5.22
CA ALA A 38 -2.94 0.95 5.75
C ALA A 38 -3.72 1.91 4.83
N LEU A 39 -4.35 1.34 3.81
CA LEU A 39 -4.83 2.09 2.63
C LEU A 39 -6.34 2.40 2.67
N SER A 40 -7.07 2.00 3.72
CA SER A 40 -8.47 2.40 3.88
C SER A 40 -8.63 3.92 3.96
N ASN A 41 -9.71 4.42 3.38
CA ASN A 41 -10.08 5.84 3.40
C ASN A 41 -11.51 6.01 3.95
N PRO A 42 -11.82 7.12 4.65
CA PRO A 42 -10.90 8.20 5.06
C PRO A 42 -9.99 7.82 6.24
N ASP A 43 -10.37 6.78 6.99
CA ASP A 43 -9.66 6.31 8.17
C ASP A 43 -8.93 5.00 7.86
N PRO A 44 -7.62 4.92 8.15
CA PRO A 44 -6.81 3.74 7.85
C PRO A 44 -7.12 2.57 8.80
N GLU A 45 -6.61 1.38 8.46
CA GLU A 45 -6.69 0.18 9.29
C GLU A 45 -6.03 0.35 10.66
N ILE A 46 -5.02 1.22 10.76
CA ILE A 46 -4.37 1.64 12.00
C ILE A 46 -3.85 3.06 11.81
N ALA A 47 -3.98 3.90 12.83
CA ALA A 47 -3.47 5.27 12.76
C ALA A 47 -1.93 5.29 12.66
N PRO A 48 -1.34 6.19 11.86
CA PRO A 48 0.11 6.27 11.68
C PRO A 48 0.86 6.51 12.99
N GLU A 49 0.29 7.33 13.89
CA GLU A 49 0.88 7.64 15.18
C GLU A 49 1.03 6.41 16.08
N ILE A 50 0.16 5.40 15.87
CA ILE A 50 0.20 4.12 16.58
C ILE A 50 1.14 3.14 15.84
N ALA A 51 1.12 3.13 14.50
CA ALA A 51 1.85 2.15 13.70
C ALA A 51 3.34 2.44 13.53
N ILE A 52 3.73 3.71 13.34
CA ILE A 52 5.11 4.12 13.03
C ILE A 52 6.14 3.59 14.04
N PRO A 53 5.88 3.57 15.37
CA PRO A 53 6.83 2.99 16.32
C PRO A 53 7.09 1.49 16.16
N TYR A 54 6.20 0.76 15.48
CA TYR A 54 6.25 -0.70 15.34
C TYR A 54 6.60 -1.18 13.92
N CYS A 55 6.75 -0.26 12.97
CA CYS A 55 7.04 -0.61 11.57
C CYS A 55 8.21 0.18 11.01
N ARG A 56 8.89 -0.42 10.04
CA ARG A 56 10.01 0.21 9.34
C ARG A 56 9.53 1.17 8.25
N VAL A 57 8.42 0.81 7.61
CA VAL A 57 7.78 1.60 6.56
C VAL A 57 6.28 1.63 6.82
N TYR A 58 5.71 2.82 6.83
CA TYR A 58 4.27 3.05 6.87
C TYR A 58 3.83 3.76 5.59
N ALA A 59 2.76 3.29 4.96
CA ALA A 59 2.10 3.92 3.83
C ALA A 59 0.59 3.99 4.04
N SER A 60 -0.06 5.05 3.55
CA SER A 60 -1.51 5.22 3.66
C SER A 60 -2.14 5.84 2.42
N GLY A 61 -3.48 5.81 2.34
CA GLY A 61 -4.21 6.50 1.27
C GLY A 61 -4.26 8.03 1.44
N ARG A 62 -3.95 8.55 2.63
CA ARG A 62 -4.16 9.96 2.96
C ARG A 62 -2.95 10.83 2.62
N SER A 63 -3.22 12.06 2.21
CA SER A 63 -2.19 13.03 1.77
C SER A 63 -1.53 13.80 2.90
N ASP A 64 -2.11 13.77 4.10
CA ASP A 64 -1.58 14.41 5.30
C ASP A 64 -0.49 13.58 6.00
N TYR A 65 -0.17 12.39 5.47
CA TYR A 65 0.83 11.46 6.00
C TYR A 65 1.90 11.09 4.95
N PRO A 66 3.11 10.67 5.38
CA PRO A 66 4.16 10.23 4.45
C PRO A 66 3.74 8.99 3.64
N ASN A 67 4.45 8.77 2.52
CA ASN A 67 4.27 7.61 1.65
C ASN A 67 2.81 7.38 1.21
N GLN A 68 2.17 8.43 0.74
CA GLN A 68 0.80 8.32 0.23
C GLN A 68 0.74 7.39 -0.99
N CYS A 69 -0.08 6.35 -0.92
CA CYS A 69 -0.46 5.52 -2.06
C CYS A 69 -1.70 6.08 -2.74
N ASN A 70 -1.50 6.81 -3.85
CA ASN A 70 -2.58 7.42 -4.62
C ASN A 70 -2.59 6.96 -6.07
N ASN A 71 -3.75 6.52 -6.56
CA ASN A 71 -3.92 6.06 -7.94
C ASN A 71 -3.72 7.17 -8.99
N LEU A 72 -3.74 8.45 -8.59
CA LEU A 72 -3.39 9.60 -9.42
C LEU A 72 -1.98 9.49 -10.02
N LEU A 73 -1.08 8.76 -9.36
CA LEU A 73 0.27 8.51 -9.85
C LEU A 73 0.30 7.49 -11.01
N ALA A 74 -0.76 6.70 -11.19
CA ALA A 74 -0.78 5.58 -12.14
C ALA A 74 -1.68 5.84 -13.35
N PHE A 75 -2.96 6.18 -13.13
CA PHE A 75 -3.93 6.19 -14.23
C PHE A 75 -3.59 7.15 -15.38
N PRO A 76 -3.05 8.38 -15.17
CA PRO A 76 -2.73 9.26 -16.29
C PRO A 76 -1.69 8.66 -17.23
N GLY A 77 -0.63 8.05 -16.67
CA GLY A 77 0.44 7.40 -17.43
C GLY A 77 -0.03 6.13 -18.14
N ILE A 78 -0.80 5.28 -17.46
CA ILE A 78 -1.36 4.06 -18.04
C ILE A 78 -2.27 4.39 -19.24
N PHE A 79 -3.20 5.34 -19.06
CA PHE A 79 -4.11 5.73 -20.14
C PHE A 79 -3.37 6.41 -21.29
N ARG A 80 -2.38 7.27 -21.00
CA ARG A 80 -1.56 7.87 -22.04
C ARG A 80 -0.88 6.80 -22.91
N GLY A 81 -0.19 5.84 -22.29
CA GLY A 81 0.48 4.77 -23.01
C GLY A 81 -0.49 3.87 -23.80
N ALA A 82 -1.66 3.55 -23.22
CA ALA A 82 -2.69 2.76 -23.88
C ALA A 82 -3.29 3.46 -25.10
N LEU A 83 -3.56 4.77 -25.01
CA LEU A 83 -4.12 5.57 -26.10
C LEU A 83 -3.14 5.72 -27.26
N ASP A 84 -1.84 5.84 -26.97
CA ASP A 84 -0.79 6.04 -27.98
C ASP A 84 -0.65 4.86 -28.95
N VAL A 85 -0.93 3.66 -28.46
CA VAL A 85 -0.87 2.43 -29.27
C VAL A 85 -2.26 1.88 -29.61
N GLN A 86 -3.32 2.63 -29.28
CA GLN A 86 -4.72 2.20 -29.44
C GLN A 86 -4.98 0.80 -28.85
N ALA A 87 -4.45 0.57 -27.64
CA ALA A 87 -4.61 -0.70 -26.94
C ALA A 87 -6.09 -1.05 -26.76
N LYS A 88 -6.44 -2.31 -27.03
CA LYS A 88 -7.83 -2.81 -26.90
C LYS A 88 -8.27 -3.00 -25.45
N ALA A 89 -7.31 -3.16 -24.54
CA ALA A 89 -7.54 -3.38 -23.12
C ALA A 89 -6.27 -3.03 -22.32
N ILE A 90 -6.43 -2.75 -21.03
CA ILE A 90 -5.34 -2.72 -20.06
C ILE A 90 -5.17 -4.14 -19.50
N ASN A 91 -3.96 -4.70 -19.60
CA ASN A 91 -3.65 -6.03 -19.09
C ASN A 91 -2.68 -5.97 -17.89
N GLU A 92 -2.48 -7.11 -17.22
CA GLU A 92 -1.61 -7.21 -16.04
C GLU A 92 -0.17 -6.80 -16.32
N THR A 93 0.36 -7.12 -17.50
CA THR A 93 1.72 -6.72 -17.90
C THR A 93 1.86 -5.20 -18.01
N MET A 94 0.84 -4.49 -18.50
CA MET A 94 0.81 -3.03 -18.52
C MET A 94 0.75 -2.45 -17.09
N LEU A 95 -0.02 -3.07 -16.19
CA LEU A 95 -0.09 -2.65 -14.79
C LEU A 95 1.25 -2.83 -14.08
N LEU A 96 1.92 -3.97 -14.30
CA LEU A 96 3.25 -4.24 -13.75
C LEU A 96 4.29 -3.25 -14.30
N ALA A 97 4.28 -2.99 -15.62
CA ALA A 97 5.18 -2.02 -16.24
C ALA A 97 4.98 -0.60 -15.67
N ALA A 98 3.73 -0.20 -15.42
CA ALA A 98 3.44 1.09 -14.79
C ALA A 98 3.93 1.15 -13.33
N ALA A 99 3.74 0.07 -12.56
CA ALA A 99 4.23 -0.02 -11.18
C ALA A 99 5.77 0.06 -11.12
N GLU A 100 6.47 -0.66 -12.00
CA GLU A 100 7.94 -0.60 -12.10
C GLU A 100 8.43 0.78 -12.54
N ALA A 101 7.75 1.42 -13.49
CA ALA A 101 8.09 2.75 -13.95
C ALA A 101 7.94 3.78 -12.82
N LEU A 102 6.87 3.69 -12.03
CA LEU A 102 6.63 4.56 -10.88
C LEU A 102 7.69 4.34 -9.78
N ALA A 103 8.01 3.09 -9.46
CA ALA A 103 9.02 2.76 -8.45
C ALA A 103 10.41 3.33 -8.81
N LYS A 104 10.77 3.36 -10.10
CA LYS A 104 12.05 3.89 -10.60
C LYS A 104 12.17 5.42 -10.54
N LEU A 105 11.09 6.15 -10.20
CA LEU A 105 11.14 7.61 -10.09
C LEU A 105 11.76 8.09 -8.77
N VAL A 106 11.87 7.22 -7.77
CA VAL A 106 12.55 7.51 -6.50
C VAL A 106 14.04 7.11 -6.65
N PRO A 107 14.98 8.06 -6.60
CA PRO A 107 16.40 7.82 -6.88
C PRO A 107 17.13 7.06 -5.77
#